data_AF-A0A965CC68-F1
#
_entry.id   AF-A0A965CC68-F1
#
_cell.length_a   1.000
_cell.length_b   1.000
_cell.length_c   1.000
_cell.angle_alpha   90.00
_cell.angle_beta   90.00
_cell.angle_gamma   90.00
#
_symmetry.space_group_name_H-M   'P 1'
#
loop_
_entity.id
_entity.type
_entity.pdbx_description
1 polymer ?
#
loop_
_entity_poly.entity_id
_entity_poly.type
_entity_poly.pdbx_seq_one_letter_code
_entity_poly.pdbx_strand_id
1 'polypeptide(L)'
;MAHMVETMAYAGNVPWHGLGKKVPHDLSPEQMLEAAQLDWTVQKVPAFANVEDQNVNIGWSALVRSSDNRILDVVSNDWNPVQNSEAFQFFHEYCEAGDMEMHTAGSLRDGQIVWALAKVNESFELFKGDRV
;
A
#
# COMPACT_ATOMS: atom_id res chain seq x y z
N MET A 1 -1.47 15.20 17.09
CA MET A 1 -0.25 14.92 16.30
C MET A 1 -0.66 14.05 15.14
N ALA A 2 -0.56 14.56 13.92
CA ALA A 2 -1.14 13.94 12.74
C ALA A 2 -0.34 12.68 12.36
N HIS A 3 -0.86 11.50 12.70
CA HIS A 3 -0.36 10.21 12.22
C HIS A 3 -0.37 10.08 10.69
N MET A 4 -1.02 11.02 9.97
CA MET A 4 -1.22 11.02 8.51
C MET A 4 -1.83 9.73 7.94
N VAL A 5 -2.26 8.80 8.79
CA VAL A 5 -3.06 7.62 8.43
C VAL A 5 -4.34 8.09 7.79
N GLU A 6 -4.54 7.67 6.55
CA GLU A 6 -5.78 7.88 5.80
C GLU A 6 -6.68 6.66 6.02
N THR A 7 -6.26 5.47 5.60
CA THR A 7 -6.96 4.21 5.85
C THR A 7 -6.01 3.12 6.31
N MET A 8 -6.50 2.15 7.08
CA MET A 8 -5.70 0.99 7.48
C MET A 8 -6.56 -0.19 7.98
N ALA A 9 -6.02 -1.39 7.88
CA ALA A 9 -6.52 -2.60 8.52
C ALA A 9 -5.41 -3.28 9.34
N TYR A 10 -5.77 -3.91 10.45
CA TYR A 10 -4.83 -4.56 11.36
C TYR A 10 -5.35 -5.88 11.93
N ALA A 11 -4.46 -6.85 12.08
CA ALA A 11 -4.66 -8.07 12.86
C ALA A 11 -4.15 -7.87 14.30
N GLY A 12 -4.57 -8.73 15.23
CA GLY A 12 -4.10 -8.70 16.62
C GLY A 12 -4.63 -7.55 17.48
N ASN A 13 -3.71 -6.87 18.19
CA ASN A 13 -4.02 -5.83 19.18
C ASN A 13 -4.35 -4.49 18.53
N VAL A 14 -5.20 -3.70 19.21
CA VAL A 14 -5.59 -2.36 18.75
C VAL A 14 -4.35 -1.45 18.66
N PRO A 15 -4.09 -0.79 17.52
CA PRO A 15 -2.99 0.16 17.39
C PRO A 15 -3.11 1.31 18.40
N TRP A 16 -1.98 1.88 18.81
CA TRP A 16 -1.91 2.92 19.85
C TRP A 16 -2.77 4.17 19.57
N HIS A 17 -2.99 4.50 18.30
CA HIS A 17 -3.82 5.64 17.88
C HIS A 17 -5.31 5.28 17.74
N GLY A 18 -5.68 4.00 17.91
CA GLY A 18 -7.07 3.53 17.89
C GLY A 18 -7.78 3.61 16.54
N LEU A 19 -7.03 3.76 15.43
CA LEU A 19 -7.59 3.82 14.07
C LEU A 19 -7.47 2.48 13.36
N GLY A 20 -8.25 2.32 12.30
CA GLY A 20 -8.20 1.18 11.41
C GLY A 20 -9.29 0.14 11.64
N LYS A 21 -9.40 -0.77 10.68
CA LYS A 21 -10.34 -1.90 10.74
C LYS A 21 -9.63 -3.13 11.28
N LYS A 22 -10.16 -3.71 12.35
CA LYS A 22 -9.68 -5.01 12.85
C LYS A 22 -10.06 -6.11 11.86
N VAL A 23 -9.10 -6.97 11.52
CA VAL A 23 -9.26 -8.14 10.67
C VAL A 23 -8.69 -9.39 11.34
N PRO A 24 -9.11 -10.60 10.96
CA PRO A 24 -8.44 -11.82 11.37
C PRO A 24 -7.07 -11.98 10.67
N HIS A 25 -6.30 -13.00 11.06
CA HIS A 25 -4.93 -13.22 10.59
C HIS A 25 -4.86 -13.93 9.23
N ASP A 26 -5.95 -14.54 8.78
CA ASP A 26 -6.04 -15.45 7.63
C ASP A 26 -6.59 -14.80 6.35
N LEU A 27 -6.41 -13.48 6.20
CA LEU A 27 -6.88 -12.76 5.02
C LEU A 27 -6.01 -13.03 3.80
N SER A 28 -6.67 -13.20 2.65
CA SER A 28 -5.99 -13.10 1.35
C SER A 28 -5.48 -11.67 1.10
N PRO A 29 -4.53 -11.48 0.18
CA PRO A 29 -4.06 -10.16 -0.22
C PRO A 29 -5.19 -9.21 -0.64
N GLU A 30 -6.15 -9.71 -1.41
CA GLU A 30 -7.32 -8.95 -1.88
C GLU A 30 -8.22 -8.54 -0.72
N GLN A 31 -8.50 -9.47 0.20
CA GLN A 31 -9.31 -9.18 1.38
C GLN A 31 -8.64 -8.13 2.27
N MET A 32 -7.31 -8.17 2.41
CA MET A 32 -6.56 -7.17 3.17
C MET A 32 -6.60 -5.80 2.47
N LEU A 33 -6.45 -5.76 1.15
CA LEU A 33 -6.57 -4.53 0.36
C LEU A 33 -7.94 -3.90 0.54
N GLU A 34 -9.03 -4.67 0.39
CA GLU A 34 -10.39 -4.20 0.61
C GLU A 34 -10.59 -3.71 2.05
N ALA A 35 -10.11 -4.48 3.04
CA ALA A 35 -10.25 -4.11 4.45
C ALA A 35 -9.51 -2.80 4.78
N ALA A 36 -8.35 -2.58 4.16
CA ALA A 36 -7.54 -1.38 4.29
C ALA A 36 -7.96 -0.25 3.35
N GLN A 37 -8.97 -0.45 2.47
CA GLN A 37 -9.44 0.51 1.45
C GLN A 37 -8.31 0.93 0.48
N LEU A 38 -7.54 -0.06 0.04
CA LEU A 38 -6.39 0.08 -0.86
C LEU A 38 -6.62 -0.55 -2.23
N ASP A 39 -7.83 -1.03 -2.51
CA ASP A 39 -8.29 -1.69 -3.75
C ASP A 39 -8.41 -0.75 -4.97
N TRP A 40 -7.92 0.49 -4.85
CA TRP A 40 -7.82 1.45 -5.94
C TRP A 40 -6.59 1.22 -6.81
N THR A 41 -6.67 1.72 -8.05
CA THR A 41 -5.58 1.67 -9.03
C THR A 41 -5.01 3.05 -9.28
N VAL A 42 -3.79 3.10 -9.83
CA VAL A 42 -3.12 4.34 -10.22
C VAL A 42 -3.04 4.42 -11.74
N GLN A 43 -3.62 5.49 -12.29
CA GLN A 43 -3.56 5.82 -13.71
C GLN A 43 -2.46 6.86 -13.94
N LYS A 44 -1.61 6.63 -14.96
CA LYS A 44 -0.62 7.61 -15.40
C LYS A 44 -1.21 8.47 -16.52
N VAL A 45 -1.38 9.77 -16.25
CA VAL A 45 -2.02 10.73 -17.15
C VAL A 45 -1.01 11.80 -17.59
N PRO A 46 -0.80 12.06 -18.89
CA PRO A 46 0.11 13.10 -19.34
C PRO A 46 -0.25 14.48 -18.76
N ALA A 47 0.75 15.20 -18.27
CA ALA A 47 0.58 16.53 -17.70
C ALA A 47 0.78 17.62 -18.77
N PHE A 48 -0.01 18.68 -18.66
CA PHE A 48 0.03 19.85 -19.54
C PHE A 48 0.09 21.13 -18.70
N ALA A 49 0.89 22.09 -19.14
CA ALA A 49 0.85 23.46 -18.64
C ALA A 49 -0.04 24.30 -19.54
N ASN A 50 -0.83 25.20 -18.95
CA ASN A 50 -1.54 26.22 -19.70
C ASN A 50 -0.61 27.44 -19.87
N VAL A 51 -0.23 27.75 -21.10
CA VAL A 51 0.60 28.91 -21.46
C VAL A 51 -0.13 29.67 -22.54
N GLU A 52 -0.59 30.89 -22.23
CA GLU A 52 -1.34 31.74 -23.17
C GLU A 52 -2.54 31.02 -23.80
N ASP A 53 -3.36 30.36 -22.98
CA ASP A 53 -4.52 29.55 -23.39
C ASP A 53 -4.20 28.32 -24.26
N GLN A 54 -2.91 27.97 -24.41
CA GLN A 54 -2.46 26.74 -25.08
C GLN A 54 -2.06 25.69 -24.06
N ASN A 55 -2.51 24.45 -24.26
CA ASN A 55 -2.06 23.30 -23.48
C ASN A 55 -0.75 22.76 -24.04
N VAL A 56 0.34 23.03 -23.34
CA VAL A 56 1.68 22.56 -23.70
C VAL A 56 2.01 21.32 -22.90
N ASN A 57 2.34 20.21 -23.57
CA ASN A 57 2.80 18.99 -22.90
C ASN A 57 4.17 19.26 -22.25
N ILE A 58 4.30 18.97 -20.95
CA ILE A 58 5.52 19.27 -20.20
C ILE A 58 6.53 18.11 -20.15
N GLY A 59 6.21 16.96 -20.74
CA GLY A 59 7.08 15.77 -20.71
C GLY A 59 7.04 14.99 -19.38
N TRP A 60 6.03 15.24 -18.56
CA TRP A 60 5.76 14.56 -17.29
C TRP A 60 4.33 14.02 -17.28
N SER A 61 4.05 13.09 -16.37
CA SER A 61 2.72 12.51 -16.16
C SER A 61 2.32 12.63 -14.68
N ALA A 62 1.05 12.88 -14.43
CA ALA A 62 0.46 12.79 -13.11
C ALA A 62 0.04 11.35 -12.82
N LEU A 63 0.24 10.90 -11.58
CA LEU A 63 -0.31 9.67 -11.05
C LEU A 63 -1.65 9.98 -10.40
N VAL A 64 -2.72 9.40 -10.93
CA VAL A 64 -4.09 9.70 -10.54
C VAL A 64 -4.73 8.45 -9.94
N ARG A 65 -5.21 8.57 -8.69
CA ARG A 65 -5.94 7.51 -7.99
C ARG A 65 -7.33 7.31 -8.62
N SER A 66 -7.69 6.07 -8.91
CA SER A 66 -8.95 5.75 -9.61
C SER A 66 -10.21 5.92 -8.79
N SER A 67 -10.12 5.88 -7.44
CA SER A 67 -11.30 5.94 -6.57
C SER A 67 -11.91 7.35 -6.48
N ASP A 68 -11.08 8.39 -6.58
CA ASP A 68 -11.52 9.78 -6.38
C ASP A 68 -10.82 10.81 -7.28
N ASN A 69 -10.04 10.36 -8.26
CA ASN A 69 -9.24 11.20 -9.18
C ASN A 69 -8.19 12.08 -8.48
N ARG A 70 -7.75 11.72 -7.28
CA ARG A 70 -6.71 12.48 -6.58
C ARG A 70 -5.36 12.30 -7.27
N ILE A 71 -4.65 13.41 -7.48
CA ILE A 71 -3.26 13.39 -7.95
C ILE A 71 -2.37 13.00 -6.76
N LEU A 72 -1.67 11.88 -6.90
CA LEU A 72 -0.76 11.34 -5.89
C LEU A 72 0.64 11.94 -6.06
N ASP A 73 1.15 12.01 -7.29
CA ASP A 73 2.47 12.57 -7.60
C ASP A 73 2.58 12.96 -9.09
N VAL A 74 3.66 13.64 -9.45
CA VAL A 74 4.05 13.95 -10.84
C VAL A 74 5.41 13.32 -11.14
N VAL A 75 5.44 12.47 -12.17
CA VAL A 75 6.58 11.61 -12.51
C VAL A 75 7.01 11.79 -13.97
N SER A 76 8.21 11.32 -14.28
CA SER A 76 8.67 11.24 -15.67
C SER A 76 7.84 10.22 -16.46
N ASN A 77 7.81 10.38 -17.79
CA ASN A 77 6.98 9.51 -18.64
C ASN A 77 7.42 8.03 -18.66
N ASP A 78 8.69 7.76 -18.37
CA ASP A 78 9.27 6.41 -18.28
C ASP A 78 9.01 5.71 -16.94
N TRP A 79 8.52 6.43 -15.92
CA TRP A 79 8.17 5.86 -14.64
C TRP A 79 6.86 5.04 -14.74
N ASN A 80 6.81 3.85 -14.14
CA ASN A 80 5.62 2.98 -14.18
C ASN A 80 5.11 2.66 -12.77
N PRO A 81 3.80 2.88 -12.49
CA PRO A 81 3.24 2.55 -11.18
C PRO A 81 3.12 1.05 -11.01
N VAL A 82 3.70 0.56 -9.91
CA VAL A 82 3.33 -0.74 -9.34
C VAL A 82 1.96 -0.58 -8.70
N GLN A 83 1.01 -1.44 -9.06
CA GLN A 83 -0.34 -1.38 -8.50
C GLN A 83 -0.37 -1.96 -7.08
N ASN A 84 -1.28 -1.48 -6.25
CA ASN A 84 -1.42 -1.99 -4.87
C ASN A 84 -1.67 -3.51 -4.86
N SER A 85 -2.49 -4.02 -5.78
CA SER A 85 -2.74 -5.45 -5.96
C SER A 85 -1.47 -6.24 -6.27
N GLU A 86 -0.62 -5.74 -7.17
CA GLU A 86 0.64 -6.37 -7.54
C GLU A 86 1.64 -6.36 -6.37
N ALA A 87 1.77 -5.23 -5.67
CA ALA A 87 2.64 -5.11 -4.51
C ALA A 87 2.22 -6.03 -3.35
N PHE A 88 0.92 -6.14 -3.08
CA PHE A 88 0.39 -6.99 -2.02
C PHE A 88 0.45 -8.46 -2.36
N GLN A 89 0.24 -8.82 -3.63
CA GLN A 89 0.42 -10.19 -4.10
C GLN A 89 1.88 -10.64 -3.89
N PHE A 90 2.84 -9.83 -4.36
CA PHE A 90 4.26 -10.08 -4.12
C PHE A 90 4.59 -10.18 -2.63
N PHE A 91 4.07 -9.25 -1.83
CA PHE A 91 4.33 -9.22 -0.39
C PHE A 91 3.77 -10.46 0.34
N HIS A 92 2.62 -10.96 -0.09
CA HIS A 92 2.03 -12.18 0.45
C HIS A 92 2.83 -13.42 0.11
N GLU A 93 3.25 -13.59 -1.14
CA GLU A 93 4.14 -14.69 -1.54
C GLU A 93 5.46 -14.66 -0.74
N TYR A 94 5.98 -13.46 -0.45
CA TYR A 94 7.14 -13.28 0.41
C TYR A 94 6.88 -13.67 1.87
N CYS A 95 5.70 -13.36 2.41
CA CYS A 95 5.29 -13.77 3.76
C CYS A 95 5.15 -15.28 3.87
N GLU A 96 4.48 -15.93 2.91
CA GLU A 96 4.32 -17.38 2.87
C GLU A 96 5.67 -18.11 2.78
N ALA A 97 6.58 -17.63 1.92
CA ALA A 97 7.90 -18.23 1.78
C ALA A 97 8.78 -18.09 3.04
N GLY A 98 8.52 -17.07 3.87
CA GLY A 98 9.31 -16.75 5.06
C GLY A 98 8.68 -17.17 6.39
N ASP A 99 7.57 -17.91 6.39
CA ASP A 99 6.79 -18.25 7.60
C ASP A 99 6.43 -16.99 8.43
N MET A 100 5.89 -15.99 7.73
CA MET A 100 5.42 -14.74 8.29
C MET A 100 3.92 -14.54 7.99
N GLU A 101 3.26 -13.77 8.84
CA GLU A 101 1.85 -13.41 8.66
C GLU A 101 1.72 -11.93 8.31
N MET A 102 0.89 -11.61 7.31
CA MET A 102 0.56 -10.20 7.04
C MET A 102 -0.29 -9.64 8.19
N HIS A 103 0.27 -8.67 8.90
CA HIS A 103 -0.29 -8.19 10.16
C HIS A 103 -1.05 -6.87 10.02
N THR A 104 -0.56 -5.94 9.20
CA THR A 104 -1.17 -4.61 9.09
C THR A 104 -0.90 -4.01 7.74
N ALA A 105 -1.86 -3.30 7.18
CA ALA A 105 -1.72 -2.58 5.93
C ALA A 105 -2.45 -1.24 5.99
N GLY A 106 -2.00 -0.25 5.23
CA GLY A 106 -2.69 1.03 5.17
C GLY A 106 -2.07 2.03 4.20
N SER A 107 -2.69 3.21 4.15
CA SER A 107 -2.18 4.37 3.43
C SER A 107 -1.86 5.52 4.38
N LEU A 108 -0.85 6.30 4.00
CA LEU A 108 -0.48 7.56 4.62
C LEU A 108 -0.54 8.67 3.57
N ARG A 109 -0.69 9.92 4.04
CA ARG A 109 -0.64 11.13 3.19
C ARG A 109 -1.63 11.05 2.02
N ASP A 110 -2.87 10.70 2.34
CA ASP A 110 -3.96 10.64 1.35
C ASP A 110 -3.66 9.71 0.15
N GLY A 111 -3.04 8.56 0.41
CA GLY A 111 -2.78 7.53 -0.60
C GLY A 111 -1.42 7.64 -1.28
N GLN A 112 -0.62 8.67 -0.98
CA GLN A 112 0.72 8.82 -1.56
C GLN A 112 1.71 7.74 -1.11
N ILE A 113 1.48 7.17 0.08
CA ILE A 113 2.30 6.08 0.61
C ILE A 113 1.36 4.94 0.99
N VAL A 114 1.58 3.78 0.39
CA VAL A 114 0.93 2.52 0.77
C VAL A 114 1.98 1.64 1.44
N TRP A 115 1.57 0.97 2.53
CA TRP A 115 2.46 0.11 3.30
C TRP A 115 1.75 -1.16 3.77
N ALA A 116 2.55 -2.20 3.97
CA ALA A 116 2.15 -3.45 4.59
C ALA A 116 3.24 -3.91 5.57
N LEU A 117 2.85 -4.57 6.66
CA LEU A 117 3.72 -5.12 7.68
C LEU A 117 3.45 -6.61 7.83
N ALA A 118 4.52 -7.38 7.92
CA ALA A 118 4.49 -8.79 8.24
C ALA A 118 4.98 -8.99 9.68
N LYS A 119 4.32 -9.89 10.41
CA LYS A 119 4.79 -10.38 11.70
C LYS A 119 5.52 -11.70 11.46
N VAL A 120 6.76 -11.81 11.94
CA VAL A 120 7.50 -13.07 11.93
C VAL A 120 6.91 -14.00 12.98
N ASN A 121 6.71 -15.28 12.63
CA ASN A 121 6.29 -16.28 13.59
C ASN A 121 7.41 -16.46 14.63
N GLU A 122 7.07 -16.29 15.91
CA GLU A 122 8.00 -16.31 17.04
C GLU A 122 8.63 -17.69 17.29
N SER A 123 8.33 -18.70 16.47
CA SER A 123 8.92 -20.04 16.60
C SER A 123 9.58 -20.46 15.30
N PHE A 124 10.81 -20.02 15.07
CA PHE A 124 11.69 -20.71 14.13
C PHE A 124 12.68 -21.57 14.92
N GLU A 125 12.82 -22.84 14.52
CA GLU A 125 13.80 -23.73 15.11
C GLU A 125 15.11 -23.56 14.34
N LEU A 126 16.15 -23.02 14.98
CA LEU A 126 17.50 -23.07 14.46
C LEU A 126 17.93 -24.53 14.35
N PHE A 127 18.78 -24.84 13.35
CA PHE A 127 19.30 -26.19 13.16
C PHE A 127 19.77 -26.79 14.50
N LYS A 128 19.32 -28.02 14.78
CA LYS A 128 19.57 -28.79 16.02
C LYS A 128 18.69 -28.47 17.24
N GLY A 129 17.52 -27.84 17.04
CA GLY A 129 16.50 -27.76 18.09
C GLY A 129 16.62 -26.55 19.01
N ASP A 130 17.41 -25.55 18.63
CA ASP A 130 17.45 -24.28 19.35
C ASP A 130 16.23 -23.44 18.96
N ARG A 131 15.39 -23.10 19.95
CA ARG A 131 14.22 -22.26 19.80
C ARG A 131 14.55 -20.86 20.34
N VAL A 132 14.21 -19.83 19.57
CA VAL A 132 14.26 -18.41 19.99
C VAL A 132 12.87 -17.97 20.40
#